data_AF-A0A959GP30-F1
#
_entry.id   AF-A0A959GP30-F1
#
_cell.length_a   1.000
_cell.length_b   1.000
_cell.length_c   1.000
_cell.angle_alpha   90.00
_cell.angle_beta   90.00
_cell.angle_gamma   90.00
#
_symmetry.space_group_name_H-M   'P 1'
#
loop_
_entity.id
_entity.type
_entity.pdbx_description
1 polymer ?
#
loop_
_entity_poly.entity_id
_entity_poly.type
_entity_poly.pdbx_seq_one_letter_code
_entity_poly.pdbx_strand_id
1 'polypeptide(L)' 'MEYFGLLIELLFLAMGIYIYLFATGRLRSDDEQAQKRAEAFRRRNGTWMRIAALLLIALMAVNIYLHVVQLITPGQ' A
#
# COMPACT_ATOMS: atom_id res chain seq x y z
N MET A 1 -9.99 1.72 20.77
CA MET A 1 -9.72 0.57 19.88
C MET A 1 -10.10 0.88 18.44
N GLU A 2 -11.29 1.41 18.17
CA GLU A 2 -11.78 1.73 16.80
C GLU A 2 -10.84 2.66 16.03
N TYR A 3 -10.49 3.83 16.59
CA TYR A 3 -9.53 4.75 15.96
C TYR A 3 -8.11 4.18 15.78
N PHE A 4 -7.70 3.24 16.63
CA PHE A 4 -6.40 2.58 16.50
C PHE A 4 -6.42 1.60 15.31
N GLY A 5 -7.52 0.87 15.11
CA GLY A 5 -7.73 0.04 13.93
C GLY A 5 -7.66 0.86 12.65
N LEU A 6 -8.37 2.00 12.60
CA LEU A 6 -8.34 2.92 11.45
C LEU A 6 -6.92 3.45 11.16
N LEU A 7 -6.14 3.77 12.20
CA LEU A 7 -4.74 4.19 12.04
C LEU A 7 -3.89 3.09 11.38
N ILE A 8 -4.04 1.84 11.82
CA ILE A 8 -3.32 0.70 11.24
C ILE A 8 -3.73 0.50 9.79
N GLU A 9 -5.02 0.56 9.47
CA GLU A 9 -5.53 0.46 8.10
C GLU A 9 -4.95 1.54 7.18
N LEU A 10 -4.86 2.78 7.65
CA LEU A 10 -4.22 3.87 6.92
C LEU A 10 -2.73 3.62 6.68
N LEU A 11 -2.01 3.07 7.66
CA LEU A 11 -0.60 2.68 7.49
C LEU A 11 -0.44 1.56 6.45
N PHE A 12 -1.31 0.55 6.46
CA PHE A 12 -1.30 -0.51 5.46
C PHE A 12 -1.66 0.00 4.06
N LEU A 13 -2.63 0.92 3.96
CA LEU A 13 -2.96 1.58 2.70
C LEU A 13 -1.76 2.36 2.16
N ALA A 14 -1.10 3.16 3.01
CA ALA A 14 0.10 3.90 2.66
C ALA A 14 1.23 2.97 2.21
N MET A 15 1.41 1.83 2.89
CA MET A 15 2.37 0.80 2.49
C MET A 15 2.03 0.20 1.12
N GLY A 16 0.76 -0.10 0.84
CA GLY A 16 0.32 -0.58 -0.47
C GLY A 16 0.64 0.43 -1.59
N ILE A 17 0.34 1.71 -1.36
CA ILE A 17 0.66 2.81 -2.28
C ILE A 17 2.17 2.89 -2.51
N TYR A 18 2.97 2.83 -1.44
CA TYR A 18 4.43 2.84 -1.52
C TYR A 18 4.96 1.68 -2.38
N ILE A 19 4.48 0.45 -2.15
CA ILE A 19 4.89 -0.73 -2.93
C ILE A 19 4.52 -0.55 -4.40
N TYR A 20 3.34 0.00 -4.70
CA TYR A 20 2.90 0.27 -6.07
C TYR A 20 3.81 1.30 -6.77
N LEU A 21 4.12 2.41 -6.08
CA LEU A 21 5.02 3.45 -6.61
C LEU A 21 6.45 2.92 -6.80
N PHE A 22 6.92 2.06 -5.88
CA PHE A 22 8.19 1.37 -6.03
C PHE A 22 8.16 0.46 -7.25
N ALA A 23 7.14 -0.40 -7.38
CA ALA A 23 7.01 -1.35 -8.48
C ALA A 23 6.81 -0.69 -9.86
N THR A 24 6.34 0.55 -9.90
CA THR A 24 6.26 1.35 -11.12
C THR A 24 7.58 2.06 -11.47
N GLY A 25 8.58 2.01 -10.58
CA GLY A 25 9.88 2.65 -10.78
C GLY A 25 9.84 4.16 -10.52
N ARG A 26 8.77 4.67 -9.90
CA ARG A 26 8.61 6.09 -9.57
C ARG A 26 9.49 6.51 -8.39
N LEU A 27 9.86 5.57 -7.52
CA LEU A 27 10.87 5.78 -6.48
C LEU A 27 12.26 5.50 -7.03
N ARG A 28 13.12 6.52 -6.98
CA ARG A 28 14.55 6.45 -7.24
C ARG A 28 15.33 6.73 -5.96
N SER A 29 16.41 5.99 -5.78
CA SER A 29 17.41 6.22 -4.74
C SER A 29 18.57 7.02 -5.33
N ASP A 30 19.13 7.95 -4.56
CA ASP A 30 20.35 8.67 -4.95
C ASP A 30 21.60 7.78 -4.89
N ASP A 31 21.55 6.69 -4.12
CA ASP A 31 22.58 5.64 -4.11
C ASP A 31 22.43 4.73 -5.34
N GLU A 32 23.44 4.77 -6.22
CA GLU A 32 23.52 4.01 -7.46
C GLU A 32 23.52 2.48 -7.23
N GLN A 33 24.10 1.99 -6.13
CA GLN A 33 24.09 0.56 -5.80
C GLN A 33 22.70 0.11 -5.37
N ALA A 34 22.04 0.90 -4.52
CA ALA A 34 20.67 0.62 -4.10
C ALA A 34 19.71 0.65 -5.30
N GLN A 35 19.89 1.60 -6.21
CA GLN A 35 19.09 1.73 -7.42
C GLN A 35 19.24 0.51 -8.35
N LYS A 36 20.46 0.02 -8.60
CA LYS A 36 20.70 -1.18 -9.43
C LYS A 36 20.03 -2.43 -8.85
N ARG A 37 20.08 -2.61 -7.53
CA ARG A 37 19.41 -3.74 -6.84
C ARG A 37 17.89 -3.64 -6.96
N ALA A 38 17.33 -2.45 -6.75
CA ALA A 38 15.90 -2.22 -6.88
C ALA A 38 15.40 -2.45 -8.32
N GLU A 39 16.16 -2.01 -9.33
CA GLU A 39 15.85 -2.25 -10.74
C GLU A 39 15.89 -3.73 -11.10
N ALA A 40 16.92 -4.46 -10.67
CA ALA A 40 17.01 -5.90 -10.88
C ALA A 40 15.81 -6.65 -10.26
N PHE A 41 15.42 -6.26 -9.04
CA PHE A 41 14.24 -6.83 -8.37
C PHE A 41 12.95 -6.54 -9.14
N ARG A 42 12.75 -5.29 -9.59
CA ARG A 42 11.56 -4.89 -10.37
C ARG A 42 11.48 -5.57 -11.73
N ARG A 43 12.61 -5.83 -12.40
CA ARG A 43 12.60 -6.55 -13.68
C ARG A 43 12.01 -7.96 -13.56
N ARG A 44 12.27 -8.64 -12.44
CA ARG A 44 11.81 -10.02 -12.23
C ARG A 44 10.41 -10.07 -11.60
N ASN A 45 10.11 -9.17 -10.67
CA ASN A 45 8.94 -9.27 -9.79
C ASN A 45 7.96 -8.09 -9.93
N GLY A 46 8.28 -7.07 -10.72
CA GLY A 46 7.53 -5.80 -10.75
C GLY A 46 6.05 -5.95 -11.10
N THR A 47 5.70 -6.82 -12.05
CA THR A 47 4.29 -7.09 -12.40
C THR A 47 3.53 -7.70 -11.22
N TRP A 48 4.11 -8.72 -10.57
CA TRP A 48 3.53 -9.34 -9.39
C TRP A 48 3.39 -8.35 -8.22
N MET A 49 4.39 -7.51 -8.00
CA MET A 49 4.32 -6.47 -6.98
C MET A 49 3.21 -5.46 -7.27
N ARG A 50 3.02 -5.05 -8.53
CA ARG A 50 1.94 -4.12 -8.91
C ARG A 50 0.58 -4.73 -8.61
N ILE A 51 0.36 -5.98 -8.98
CA ILE A 51 -0.90 -6.68 -8.73
C ILE A 51 -1.13 -6.83 -7.23
N ALA A 52 -0.15 -7.32 -6.48
CA ALA A 52 -0.24 -7.47 -5.03
C ALA A 52 -0.50 -6.13 -4.32
N ALA A 53 0.17 -5.06 -4.75
CA ALA A 53 -0.04 -3.72 -4.21
C ALA A 53 -1.44 -3.18 -4.52
N LEU A 54 -1.93 -3.35 -5.75
CA LEU A 54 -3.28 -2.94 -6.13
C LEU A 54 -4.36 -3.70 -5.33
N LEU A 55 -4.17 -5.01 -5.12
CA LEU A 55 -5.07 -5.81 -4.28
C LEU A 55 -5.06 -5.35 -2.83
N LEU A 56 -3.87 -5.08 -2.26
CA LEU A 56 -3.74 -4.55 -0.90
C LEU A 56 -4.42 -3.19 -0.78
N ILE A 57 -4.20 -2.28 -1.74
CA ILE A 57 -4.83 -0.95 -1.76
C ILE A 57 -6.36 -1.09 -1.83
N ALA A 58 -6.88 -1.93 -2.73
CA ALA A 58 -8.31 -2.14 -2.89
C ALA A 58 -8.93 -2.70 -1.60
N LEU A 59 -8.29 -3.70 -0.99
CA LEU A 59 -8.78 -4.32 0.24
C LEU A 59 -8.76 -3.33 1.41
N MET A 60 -7.68 -2.56 1.57
CA MET A 60 -7.60 -1.52 2.60
C MET A 60 -8.61 -0.40 2.37
N ALA A 61 -8.85 0.01 1.12
CA ALA A 61 -9.83 1.05 0.80
C ALA A 61 -11.25 0.63 1.19
N VAL A 62 -11.65 -0.61 0.89
CA VAL A 62 -12.94 -1.16 1.32
C VAL A 62 -13.01 -1.25 2.85
N ASN A 63 -11.95 -1.72 3.50
CA ASN A 63 -11.92 -1.87 4.94
C ASN A 63 -12.06 -0.52 5.67
N ILE A 64 -11.32 0.49 5.22
CA ILE A 64 -11.40 1.86 5.73
C ILE A 64 -12.81 2.43 5.52
N TYR A 65 -13.40 2.22 4.34
CA TYR A 65 -14.76 2.69 4.07
C TYR A 65 -15.77 2.09 5.06
N LEU A 66 -15.73 0.78 5.27
CA LEU A 66 -16.62 0.09 6.21
C LEU A 66 -16.41 0.58 7.65
N HIS A 67 -15.15 0.74 8.06
CA HIS A 67 -14.79 1.22 9.39
C HIS A 67 -15.29 2.66 9.62
N VAL A 68 -15.15 3.54 8.62
CA VAL A 68 -15.65 4.92 8.66
C VAL A 68 -17.18 4.95 8.71
N VAL A 69 -17.87 4.13 7.92
CA VAL A 69 -19.34 4.02 7.98
C VAL A 69 -19.80 3.59 9.37
N GLN A 70 -19.12 2.61 9.98
CA GLN A 70 -19.40 2.15 11.34
C GLN A 70 -19.16 3.25 12.39
N LEU A 71 -18.08 4.02 12.26
CA LEU A 71 -17.77 5.16 13.14
C LEU A 71 -18.81 6.28 13.05
N ILE A 72 -19.35 6.53 11.86
CA ILE A 72 -20.37 7.57 11.62
C ILE A 72 -21.77 7.10 12.02
N THR A 73 -22.05 5.80 11.88
CA THR A 73 -23.35 5.20 12.23
C THR A 73 -23.21 4.17 13.37
N PRO A 74 -22.84 4.61 14.59
CA PRO A 74 -22.74 3.71 15.73
C PRO A 74 -24.16 3.37 16.21
N GLY A 75 -24.79 2.31 15.68
CA GLY A 75 -26.08 1.84 16.21
C GLY A 75 -27.08 1.18 15.26
N GLN A 76 -26.64 0.33 14.33
CA GLN A 76 -27.45 -0.82 13.91
C GLN A 76 -26.86 -2.11 14.48
#